data_AF-A0A956IKA3-F1
#
_entry.id   AF-A0A956IKA3-F1
#
_cell.length_a   1.000
_cell.length_b   1.000
_cell.length_c   1.000
_cell.angle_alpha   90.00
_cell.angle_beta   90.00
_cell.angle_gamma   90.00
#
_symmetry.space_group_name_H-M   'P 1'
#
loop_
_entity.id
_entity.type
_entity.pdbx_description
1 polymer ?
#
loop_
_entity_poly.entity_id
_entity_poly.type
_entity_poly.pdbx_seq_one_letter_code
_entity_poly.pdbx_strand_id
1 'polypeptide(L)'
;MILARLHPDARRLVTPELMSGVVDRWSERAYAELLRDADVELELGALDAAIDRVLAIHARFEPAIDAALAEPLHRALPLSRRHASDPGIWRFLTVVHRPDVVRHRWE
;
A
#
# COMPACT_ATOMS: atom_id res chain seq x y z
N MET A 1 -5.50 -5.70 -10.49
CA MET A 1 -5.17 -4.26 -10.53
C MET A 1 -3.68 -4.19 -10.79
N ILE A 2 -3.27 -3.38 -11.77
CA ILE A 2 -1.86 -3.22 -12.11
C ILE A 2 -1.20 -2.20 -11.18
N LEU A 3 0.07 -2.43 -10.87
CA LEU A 3 0.90 -1.52 -10.09
C LEU A 3 1.02 -0.15 -10.77
N ALA A 4 0.85 0.89 -9.95
CA ALA A 4 1.08 2.28 -10.33
C ALA A 4 1.91 2.98 -9.25
N ARG A 5 2.21 4.25 -9.47
CA ARG A 5 2.83 5.11 -8.46
C ARG A 5 2.06 6.42 -8.33
N LEU A 6 2.17 7.04 -7.17
CA LEU A 6 1.60 8.36 -6.94
C LEU A 6 2.64 9.48 -7.07
N HIS A 7 2.22 10.60 -7.65
CA HIS A 7 2.98 11.86 -7.66
C HIS A 7 3.34 12.28 -6.22
N PRO A 8 4.48 12.99 -6.00
CA PRO A 8 4.84 13.52 -4.68
C PRO A 8 3.72 14.30 -3.98
N ASP A 9 2.90 15.05 -4.71
CA ASP A 9 1.79 15.84 -4.15
C ASP A 9 0.68 14.99 -3.52
N ALA A 10 0.64 13.69 -3.84
CA ALA A 10 -0.28 12.76 -3.19
C ALA A 10 0.01 12.55 -1.69
N ARG A 11 1.08 13.13 -1.15
CA ARG A 11 1.27 13.27 0.30
C ARG A 11 0.04 13.90 0.98
N ARG A 12 -0.72 14.76 0.28
CA ARG A 12 -1.98 15.34 0.79
C ARG A 12 -3.08 14.31 1.10
N LEU A 13 -2.98 13.10 0.53
CA LEU A 13 -3.94 12.00 0.75
C LEU A 13 -3.58 11.15 1.99
N VAL A 14 -2.39 11.36 2.55
CA VAL A 14 -1.94 10.71 3.78
C VAL A 14 -2.46 11.54 4.94
N THR A 15 -3.59 11.13 5.51
CA THR A 15 -4.33 11.89 6.51
C THR A 15 -4.63 11.05 7.75
N PRO A 16 -4.79 11.67 8.94
CA PRO A 16 -5.23 10.95 10.14
C PRO A 16 -6.54 10.21 9.94
N GLU A 17 -7.46 10.74 9.13
CA GLU A 17 -8.75 10.12 8.84
C GLU A 17 -8.59 8.82 8.03
N LEU A 18 -7.66 8.77 7.08
CA LEU A 18 -7.34 7.54 6.35
C LEU A 18 -6.71 6.49 7.30
N MET A 19 -5.78 6.95 8.14
CA MET A 19 -4.99 6.13 9.06
C MET A 19 -5.82 5.54 10.20
N SER A 20 -6.79 6.30 10.72
CA SER A 20 -7.74 5.85 11.74
C SER A 20 -8.89 5.01 11.15
N GLY A 21 -9.11 5.10 9.83
CA GLY A 21 -10.20 4.41 9.15
C GLY A 21 -11.53 5.17 9.12
N VAL A 22 -11.54 6.45 9.53
CA VAL A 22 -12.66 7.37 9.28
C VAL A 22 -12.91 7.49 7.76
N VAL A 23 -11.84 7.53 6.97
CA VAL A 23 -11.90 7.36 5.51
C VAL A 23 -11.47 5.93 5.17
N ASP A 24 -12.41 5.11 4.72
CA ASP A 24 -12.13 3.71 4.34
C ASP A 24 -11.37 3.58 3.01
N ARG A 25 -11.73 4.32 1.98
CA ARG A 25 -10.97 4.38 0.73
C ARG A 25 -11.16 5.73 0.06
N TRP A 26 -10.11 6.22 -0.59
CA TRP A 26 -10.23 7.37 -1.48
C TRP A 26 -10.98 6.96 -2.74
N SER A 27 -11.92 7.81 -3.18
CA SER A 27 -12.53 7.64 -4.51
C SER A 27 -11.47 7.82 -5.60
N GLU A 28 -11.67 7.18 -6.75
CA GLU A 28 -10.76 7.29 -7.90
C GLU A 28 -10.52 8.74 -8.31
N ARG A 29 -11.58 9.56 -8.32
CA ARG A 29 -11.50 11.01 -8.61
C ARG A 29 -10.53 11.76 -7.69
N ALA A 30 -10.36 11.32 -6.44
CA ALA A 30 -9.48 11.99 -5.48
C ALA A 30 -8.00 11.80 -5.80
N TYR A 31 -7.62 10.74 -6.50
CA TYR A 31 -6.22 10.41 -6.81
C TYR A 31 -5.90 10.29 -8.30
N ALA A 32 -6.88 10.27 -9.20
CA ALA A 32 -6.67 10.03 -10.64
C ALA A 32 -5.62 10.98 -11.24
N GLU A 33 -5.70 12.28 -10.95
CA GLU A 33 -4.74 13.29 -11.43
C GLU A 33 -3.32 13.12 -10.86
N LEU A 34 -3.20 12.37 -9.77
CA LEU A 34 -1.94 12.10 -9.07
C LEU A 34 -1.34 10.75 -9.47
N LEU A 35 -2.07 9.93 -10.22
CA LEU A 35 -1.65 8.61 -10.65
C LEU A 35 -0.62 8.74 -11.78
N ARG A 36 0.43 7.92 -11.73
CA ARG A 36 1.47 7.83 -12.76
C ARG A 36 1.82 6.36 -13.00
N ASP A 37 2.31 6.07 -14.19
CA ASP A 37 2.84 4.75 -14.54
C ASP A 37 4.06 4.42 -13.66
N ALA A 38 4.19 3.15 -13.26
CA ALA A 38 5.28 2.66 -12.44
C ALA A 38 6.50 2.19 -13.24
N ASP A 39 6.47 2.29 -14.58
CA ASP A 39 7.41 1.72 -15.53
C ASP A 39 7.55 0.18 -15.38
N VAL A 40 6.51 -0.48 -14.86
CA VAL A 40 6.45 -1.94 -14.67
C VAL A 40 5.00 -2.42 -14.66
N GLU A 41 4.72 -3.43 -15.47
CA GLU A 41 3.43 -4.11 -15.46
C GLU A 41 3.47 -5.26 -14.43
N LEU A 42 2.76 -5.07 -13.32
CA LEU A 42 2.69 -6.07 -12.26
C LEU A 42 1.26 -6.14 -11.71
N GLU A 43 0.64 -7.32 -11.77
CA GLU A 43 -0.64 -7.58 -11.12
C GLU A 43 -0.49 -7.74 -9.61
N LEU A 44 -1.40 -7.13 -8.86
CA LEU A 44 -1.31 -7.07 -7.40
C LEU A 44 -2.08 -8.19 -6.67
N GLY A 45 -2.69 -9.14 -7.38
CA GLY A 45 -3.46 -10.20 -6.74
C GLY A 45 -2.65 -11.09 -5.78
N ALA A 46 -1.37 -11.35 -6.10
CA ALA A 46 -0.48 -12.10 -5.19
C ALA A 46 -0.13 -11.28 -3.93
N LEU A 47 0.01 -9.96 -4.08
CA LEU A 47 0.21 -9.03 -2.97
C LEU A 47 -1.02 -9.04 -2.06
N ASP A 48 -2.22 -8.93 -2.63
CA ASP A 48 -3.48 -8.92 -1.89
C ASP A 48 -3.62 -10.16 -1.01
N ALA A 49 -3.44 -11.35 -1.60
CA ALA A 49 -3.51 -12.60 -0.88
C ALA A 49 -2.41 -12.74 0.19
N ALA A 50 -1.23 -12.17 -0.04
CA ALA A 50 -0.14 -12.17 0.94
C ALA A 50 -0.50 -11.31 2.16
N ILE A 51 -1.01 -10.11 1.94
CA ILE A 51 -1.42 -9.21 3.01
C ILE A 51 -2.60 -9.79 3.80
N ASP A 52 -3.63 -10.28 3.12
CA ASP A 52 -4.83 -10.83 3.77
C ASP A 52 -4.49 -11.96 4.74
N ARG A 53 -3.56 -12.85 4.35
CA ARG A 53 -3.07 -13.93 5.23
C ARG A 53 -2.38 -13.39 6.49
N VAL A 54 -1.58 -12.34 6.36
CA VAL A 54 -0.86 -11.75 7.50
C VAL A 54 -1.83 -11.01 8.42
N LEU A 55 -2.76 -10.22 7.87
CA LEU A 55 -3.77 -9.51 8.66
C LEU A 55 -4.73 -10.46 9.39
N ALA A 56 -4.99 -11.65 8.83
CA ALA A 56 -5.86 -12.64 9.47
C ALA A 56 -5.25 -13.29 10.72
N ILE A 57 -3.92 -13.30 10.86
CA ILE A 57 -3.22 -13.98 11.96
C ILE A 57 -2.60 -13.03 12.98
N HIS A 58 -2.44 -11.75 12.65
CA HIS A 58 -1.89 -10.74 13.54
C HIS A 58 -2.97 -9.78 14.05
N ALA A 59 -2.94 -9.49 15.34
CA ALA A 59 -3.85 -8.51 15.92
C ALA A 59 -3.52 -7.10 15.43
N ARG A 60 -4.50 -6.18 15.48
CA ARG A 60 -4.22 -4.76 15.21
C ARG A 60 -3.18 -4.24 16.21
N PHE A 61 -2.27 -3.42 15.72
CA PHE A 61 -1.20 -2.77 16.47
C PHE A 61 -0.14 -3.72 17.04
N GLU A 62 -0.13 -4.98 16.59
CA GLU A 62 0.91 -5.92 16.96
C GLU A 62 2.25 -5.50 16.37
N PRO A 63 3.30 -5.21 17.19
CA PRO A 63 4.57 -4.70 16.68
C PRO A 63 5.29 -5.64 15.70
N ALA A 64 4.98 -6.93 15.75
CA ALA A 64 5.58 -7.95 14.88
C ALA A 64 5.06 -7.90 13.43
N ILE A 65 4.00 -7.15 13.14
CA ILE A 65 3.37 -7.17 11.82
C ILE A 65 4.30 -6.68 10.69
N ASP A 66 5.12 -5.67 10.96
CA ASP A 66 6.05 -5.12 9.96
C ASP A 66 7.06 -6.20 9.51
N ALA A 67 7.57 -6.99 10.45
CA ALA A 67 8.47 -8.10 10.16
C ALA A 67 7.72 -9.25 9.43
N ALA A 68 6.49 -9.54 9.84
CA ALA A 68 5.66 -10.57 9.21
C ALA A 68 5.26 -10.23 7.77
N LEU A 69 5.09 -8.95 7.44
CA LEU A 69 4.78 -8.48 6.09
C LEU A 69 6.01 -8.47 5.16
N ALA A 70 7.21 -8.23 5.69
CA ALA A 70 8.40 -7.97 4.87
C ALA A 70 8.69 -9.05 3.81
N GLU A 71 8.74 -10.32 4.22
CA GLU A 71 9.03 -11.42 3.30
C GLU A 71 7.88 -11.69 2.31
N PRO A 72 6.62 -11.83 2.75
CA PRO A 72 5.49 -11.99 1.83
C PRO A 72 5.39 -10.86 0.80
N LEU A 73 5.60 -9.61 1.21
CA LEU A 73 5.62 -8.45 0.32
C LEU A 73 6.72 -8.57 -0.73
N HIS A 74 7.96 -8.87 -0.32
CA HIS A 74 9.08 -9.03 -1.27
C HIS A 74 8.85 -10.15 -2.29
N ARG A 75 8.23 -11.27 -1.87
CA ARG A 75 7.93 -12.37 -2.81
C ARG A 75 6.79 -12.01 -3.76
N ALA A 76 5.77 -11.30 -3.29
CA ALA A 76 4.62 -10.89 -4.09
C ALA A 76 4.90 -9.70 -5.01
N LEU A 77 5.90 -8.88 -4.66
CA LEU A 77 6.35 -7.71 -5.42
C LEU A 77 7.81 -7.92 -5.85
N PRO A 78 8.08 -8.69 -6.93
CA PRO A 78 9.42 -8.90 -7.48
C PRO A 78 9.95 -7.63 -8.18
N LEU A 79 10.01 -6.54 -7.44
CA LEU A 79 10.45 -5.22 -7.90
C LEU A 79 11.97 -5.18 -8.01
N SER A 80 12.46 -4.51 -9.06
CA SER A 80 13.87 -4.13 -9.13
C SER A 80 14.21 -3.20 -7.96
N ARG A 81 15.50 -3.10 -7.61
CA ARG A 81 15.96 -2.13 -6.59
C ARG A 81 15.52 -0.70 -6.90
N ARG A 82 15.51 -0.31 -8.20
CA ARG A 82 15.02 1.00 -8.66
C ARG A 82 13.56 1.19 -8.26
N HIS A 83 12.68 0.25 -8.61
CA HIS A 83 11.25 0.35 -8.30
C HIS A 83 10.99 0.27 -6.79
N ALA A 84 11.68 -0.64 -6.08
CA ALA A 84 11.57 -0.75 -4.62
C ALA A 84 12.05 0.53 -3.88
N SER A 85 12.92 1.34 -4.50
CA SER A 85 13.33 2.63 -3.94
C SER A 85 12.36 3.78 -4.21
N ASP A 86 11.31 3.57 -5.03
CA ASP A 86 10.37 4.62 -5.42
C ASP A 86 9.31 4.87 -4.33
N PRO A 87 9.29 6.05 -3.67
CA PRO A 87 8.31 6.34 -2.63
C PRO A 87 6.88 6.46 -3.18
N GLY A 88 6.71 6.74 -4.46
CA GLY A 88 5.42 6.83 -5.12
C GLY A 88 4.73 5.47 -5.26
N ILE A 89 5.50 4.40 -5.48
CA ILE A 89 5.01 3.02 -5.50
C ILE A 89 4.47 2.64 -4.13
N TRP A 90 5.27 2.82 -3.08
CA TRP A 90 4.84 2.50 -1.72
C TRP A 90 3.64 3.34 -1.26
N ARG A 91 3.59 4.61 -1.66
CA ARG A 91 2.42 5.46 -1.38
C ARG A 91 1.18 4.98 -2.10
N PHE A 92 1.28 4.60 -3.38
CA PHE A 92 0.14 4.03 -4.10
C PHE A 92 -0.39 2.78 -3.39
N LEU A 93 0.52 1.86 -3.04
CA LEU A 93 0.16 0.62 -2.34
C LEU A 93 -0.51 0.88 -1.00
N THR A 94 -0.01 1.83 -0.21
CA THR A 94 -0.49 2.07 1.16
C THR A 94 -1.63 3.08 1.28
N VAL A 95 -1.87 3.93 0.28
CA VAL A 95 -2.92 4.97 0.33
C VAL A 95 -4.14 4.63 -0.53
N VAL A 96 -3.92 3.96 -1.66
CA VAL A 96 -4.97 3.69 -2.64
C VAL A 96 -5.34 2.22 -2.63
N HIS A 97 -4.35 1.34 -2.78
CA HIS A 97 -4.61 -0.07 -3.00
C HIS A 97 -4.96 -0.82 -1.69
N ARG A 98 -4.11 -0.69 -0.67
CA ARG A 98 -4.20 -1.36 0.65
C ARG A 98 -4.06 -0.39 1.83
N PRO A 99 -5.00 0.56 1.99
CA PRO A 99 -5.00 1.48 3.14
C PRO A 99 -5.26 0.78 4.48
N ASP A 100 -5.91 -0.38 4.46
CA ASP A 100 -6.14 -1.24 5.62
C ASP A 100 -4.84 -1.67 6.31
N VAL A 101 -3.75 -1.90 5.55
CA VAL A 101 -2.43 -2.20 6.13
C VAL A 101 -1.94 -1.06 7.01
N VAL A 102 -2.16 0.19 6.58
CA VAL A 102 -1.79 1.37 7.37
C VAL A 102 -2.63 1.46 8.65
N ARG A 103 -3.91 1.12 8.59
CA ARG A 103 -4.78 1.12 9.79
C ARG A 103 -4.46 0.02 10.77
N HIS A 104 -3.96 -1.09 10.28
CA HIS A 104 -3.60 -2.22 11.13
C HIS A 104 -2.36 -1.91 11.98
N ARG A 105 -1.52 -0.99 11.52
CA ARG A 105 -0.33 -0.49 12.23
C ARG A 105 -0.53 0.83 12.98
N TRP A 106 -1.64 1.54 12.76
CA TRP A 106 -1.83 2.92 13.22
C TRP A 106 -2.84 3.02 14.37
N GLU A 107 -2.35 3.35 15.57
CA GLU A 107 -3.09 3.54 16.83
C GLU A 107 -3.99 4.77 16.85
#